data_AF-A0A5C7B2H1-F1
#
_entry.id   AF-A0A5C7B2H1-F1
#
_cell.length_a   1.000
_cell.length_b   1.000
_cell.length_c   1.000
_cell.angle_alpha   90.00
_cell.angle_beta   90.00
_cell.angle_gamma   90.00
#
_symmetry.space_group_name_H-M   'P 1'
#
loop_
_entity.id
_entity.type
_entity.pdbx_description
1 polymer ?
#
loop_
_entity_poly.entity_id
_entity_poly.type
_entity_poly.pdbx_seq_one_letter_code
_entity_poly.pdbx_strand_id
1 'polypeptide(L)'
;MVKERIIEKSENIVYFILCIASLFYIAVELIYLFYTFYIELRSLDFDAGNSFAIKAVPILFNILISLEILETFKNNDGKLLRKIKIIIIVALTAICRKIIVMDIKHSDYHITIGISALVISLCLGYYLLSRQKDLK
;
A
#
# COMPACT_ATOMS: atom_id res chain seq x y z
N MET A 1 -11.72 33.95 8.10
CA MET A 1 -13.14 33.60 7.90
C MET A 1 -13.51 33.12 6.49
N VAL A 2 -13.51 33.95 5.42
CA VAL A 2 -13.92 33.47 4.07
C VAL A 2 -12.86 32.54 3.45
N LYS A 3 -11.56 32.86 3.64
CA LYS A 3 -10.43 32.07 3.14
C LYS A 3 -10.36 30.66 3.75
N GLU A 4 -10.60 30.52 5.05
CA GLU A 4 -10.66 29.21 5.73
C GLU A 4 -11.80 28.34 5.22
N ARG A 5 -13.00 28.91 5.02
CA ARG A 5 -14.16 28.17 4.48
C ARG A 5 -13.94 27.66 3.05
N ILE A 6 -13.18 28.41 2.23
CA ILE A 6 -12.83 27.98 0.87
C ILE A 6 -11.83 26.82 0.92
N ILE A 7 -10.83 26.90 1.80
CA ILE A 7 -9.82 25.84 1.96
C ILE A 7 -10.48 24.55 2.44
N GLU A 8 -11.30 24.61 3.48
CA GLU A 8 -11.98 23.43 4.05
C GLU A 8 -12.95 22.79 3.04
N LYS A 9 -13.66 23.61 2.24
CA LYS A 9 -14.54 23.10 1.19
C LYS A 9 -13.75 22.43 0.06
N SER A 10 -12.59 22.97 -0.30
CA SER A 10 -11.71 22.37 -1.32
C SER A 10 -11.12 21.05 -0.85
N GLU A 11 -10.72 20.95 0.41
CA GLU A 11 -10.19 19.73 1.03
C GLU A 11 -11.22 18.60 1.02
N ASN A 12 -12.47 18.89 1.42
CA ASN A 12 -13.55 17.91 1.40
C ASN A 12 -13.89 17.40 -0.02
N ILE A 13 -13.83 18.27 -1.03
CA ILE A 13 -14.04 17.86 -2.42
C ILE A 13 -12.92 16.91 -2.88
N VAL A 14 -11.67 17.24 -2.55
CA VAL A 14 -10.52 16.40 -2.90
C VAL A 14 -10.64 15.04 -2.21
N TYR A 15 -10.97 14.99 -0.92
CA TYR A 15 -11.16 13.71 -0.22
C TYR A 15 -12.28 12.87 -0.82
N PHE A 16 -13.39 13.50 -1.21
CA PHE A 16 -14.49 12.79 -1.86
C PHE A 16 -14.06 12.16 -3.20
N ILE A 17 -13.34 12.92 -4.04
CA ILE A 17 -12.82 12.42 -5.32
C ILE A 17 -11.82 11.27 -5.09
N LEU A 18 -10.90 11.43 -4.14
CA LEU A 18 -9.92 10.40 -3.80
C LEU A 18 -10.59 9.11 -3.30
N CYS A 19 -11.58 9.23 -2.42
CA CYS A 19 -12.33 8.08 -1.92
C CYS A 19 -13.03 7.32 -3.06
N ILE A 20 -13.69 8.02 -3.98
CA ILE A 20 -14.34 7.40 -5.13
C ILE A 20 -13.32 6.71 -6.03
N ALA A 21 -12.22 7.38 -6.34
CA ALA A 21 -11.16 6.83 -7.18
C ALA A 21 -10.55 5.56 -6.56
N SER A 22 -10.26 5.59 -5.25
CA SER A 22 -9.74 4.44 -4.50
C SER A 22 -10.73 3.28 -4.47
N LEU A 23 -12.01 3.54 -4.20
CA LEU A 23 -13.05 2.50 -4.20
C LEU A 23 -13.20 1.87 -5.59
N PHE A 24 -13.20 2.67 -6.65
CA PHE A 24 -13.25 2.18 -8.02
C PHE A 24 -12.03 1.32 -8.35
N TYR A 25 -10.83 1.78 -8.00
CA TYR A 25 -9.59 1.03 -8.19
C TYR A 25 -9.61 -0.32 -7.45
N ILE A 26 -10.05 -0.34 -6.19
CA ILE A 26 -10.20 -1.57 -5.40
C ILE A 26 -11.17 -2.55 -6.08
N ALA A 27 -12.30 -2.07 -6.60
CA ALA A 27 -13.26 -2.91 -7.29
C ALA A 27 -12.66 -3.55 -8.55
N VAL A 28 -11.90 -2.79 -9.34
CA VAL A 28 -11.21 -3.29 -10.53
C VAL A 28 -10.16 -4.34 -10.16
N GLU A 29 -9.33 -4.09 -9.16
CA GLU A 29 -8.31 -5.05 -8.69
C GLU A 29 -8.94 -6.33 -8.12
N LEU A 30 -10.07 -6.23 -7.43
CA LEU A 30 -10.82 -7.41 -6.95
C LEU A 30 -11.32 -8.26 -8.13
N ILE A 31 -11.90 -7.65 -9.16
CA ILE A 31 -12.34 -8.37 -10.36
C ILE A 31 -11.14 -9.05 -11.03
N TYR A 32 -10.02 -8.33 -11.15
CA TYR A 32 -8.80 -8.87 -11.76
C TYR A 32 -8.21 -10.04 -10.96
N LEU A 33 -8.25 -9.97 -9.62
CA LEU A 33 -7.85 -11.06 -8.73
C LEU A 33 -8.71 -12.31 -8.96
N PHE A 34 -10.03 -12.17 -8.96
CA PHE A 34 -10.94 -13.30 -9.19
C PHE A 34 -10.77 -13.89 -10.58
N TYR A 35 -10.59 -13.05 -11.61
CA TYR A 35 -10.31 -13.51 -12.96
C TYR A 35 -9.00 -14.33 -13.04
N THR A 36 -7.94 -13.82 -12.42
CA THR A 36 -6.64 -14.51 -12.35
C THR A 36 -6.78 -15.86 -11.64
N PHE A 37 -7.44 -15.88 -10.49
CA PHE A 37 -7.71 -17.11 -9.73
C PHE A 37 -8.53 -18.13 -10.55
N TYR A 38 -9.56 -17.66 -11.26
CA TYR A 38 -10.41 -18.53 -12.08
C TYR A 38 -9.63 -19.21 -13.23
N ILE A 39 -8.78 -18.44 -13.92
CA ILE A 39 -7.95 -18.99 -15.01
C ILE A 39 -7.00 -20.06 -14.48
N GLU A 40 -6.29 -19.75 -13.40
CA GLU A 40 -5.29 -20.65 -12.85
C GLU A 40 -5.88 -21.93 -12.25
N LEU A 41 -7.06 -21.83 -11.64
CA LEU A 41 -7.80 -22.99 -11.17
C LEU A 41 -8.20 -23.92 -12.33
N ARG A 42 -8.51 -23.35 -13.50
CA ARG A 42 -8.89 -24.13 -14.70
C ARG A 42 -7.72 -24.75 -15.44
N SER A 43 -6.56 -24.10 -15.45
CA SER A 43 -5.41 -24.64 -16.17
C SER A 43 -4.83 -25.89 -15.51
N LEU A 44 -5.06 -26.12 -14.20
CA LEU A 44 -4.47 -27.23 -13.39
C LEU A 44 -2.94 -27.37 -13.53
N ASP A 45 -2.30 -26.39 -14.15
CA ASP A 45 -0.89 -26.39 -14.51
C ASP A 45 -0.16 -25.66 -13.38
N PHE A 46 0.19 -26.40 -12.33
CA PHE A 46 0.96 -25.91 -11.19
C PHE A 46 2.46 -25.83 -11.53
N ASP A 47 2.81 -25.35 -12.72
CA ASP A 47 4.21 -25.14 -13.08
C ASP A 47 4.82 -23.99 -12.27
N ALA A 48 6.00 -24.24 -11.70
CA ALA A 48 6.62 -23.38 -10.69
C ALA A 48 7.05 -22.00 -11.22
N GLY A 49 7.23 -21.86 -12.55
CA GLY A 49 7.70 -20.63 -13.19
C GLY A 49 6.63 -19.55 -13.40
N ASN A 50 5.34 -19.90 -13.36
CA ASN A 50 4.21 -18.97 -13.62
C ASN A 50 3.11 -19.08 -12.57
N SER A 51 3.46 -19.56 -11.38
CA SER A 51 2.51 -19.90 -10.31
C SER A 51 1.62 -18.74 -9.86
N PHE A 52 0.42 -19.10 -9.40
CA PHE A 52 -0.58 -18.23 -8.77
C PHE A 52 0.01 -17.24 -7.79
N ALA A 53 0.93 -17.73 -6.95
CA ALA A 53 1.55 -16.91 -5.93
C ALA A 53 2.28 -15.69 -6.53
N ILE A 54 3.00 -15.86 -7.63
CA ILE A 54 3.79 -14.77 -8.24
C ILE A 54 2.87 -13.71 -8.86
N LYS A 55 1.69 -14.10 -9.39
CA LYS A 55 0.75 -13.18 -10.05
C LYS A 55 -0.29 -12.59 -9.10
N ALA A 56 -0.83 -13.39 -8.20
CA ALA A 56 -1.93 -13.00 -7.31
C ALA A 56 -1.46 -12.25 -6.07
N VAL A 57 -0.31 -12.60 -5.48
CA VAL A 57 0.20 -11.93 -4.28
C VAL A 57 0.39 -10.42 -4.53
N PRO A 58 0.97 -9.96 -5.66
CA PRO A 58 1.09 -8.54 -5.94
C PRO A 58 -0.25 -7.81 -6.08
N ILE A 59 -1.28 -8.48 -6.62
CA ILE A 59 -2.65 -7.94 -6.76
C ILE A 59 -3.28 -7.79 -5.37
N LEU A 60 -3.10 -8.78 -4.49
CA LEU A 60 -3.55 -8.70 -3.10
C LEU A 60 -2.93 -7.49 -2.38
N PHE A 61 -1.61 -7.29 -2.53
CA PHE A 61 -0.93 -6.13 -1.95
C PHE A 61 -1.42 -4.80 -2.51
N ASN A 62 -1.76 -4.69 -3.79
CA ASN A 62 -2.37 -3.47 -4.36
C ASN A 62 -3.70 -3.13 -3.68
N ILE A 63 -4.54 -4.13 -3.43
CA ILE A 63 -5.81 -3.96 -2.73
C ILE A 63 -5.56 -3.49 -1.29
N LEU A 64 -4.63 -4.12 -0.56
CA LEU A 64 -4.28 -3.73 0.81
C LEU A 64 -3.79 -2.29 0.88
N ILE A 65 -2.88 -1.89 -0.01
CA ILE A 65 -2.35 -0.51 -0.10
C ILE A 65 -3.49 0.48 -0.33
N SER A 66 -4.44 0.13 -1.21
CA SER A 66 -5.55 1.02 -1.55
C SER A 66 -6.53 1.19 -0.41
N LEU A 67 -6.79 0.13 0.36
CA LEU A 67 -7.61 0.18 1.57
C LEU A 67 -6.95 1.05 2.65
N GLU A 68 -5.64 0.92 2.83
CA GLU A 68 -4.86 1.69 3.79
C GLU A 68 -4.82 3.19 3.41
N ILE A 69 -4.70 3.51 2.12
CA ILE A 69 -4.81 4.88 1.59
C ILE A 69 -6.23 5.44 1.81
N LEU A 70 -7.27 4.64 1.55
CA LEU A 70 -8.66 5.03 1.79
C LEU A 70 -8.91 5.34 3.27
N GLU A 71 -8.35 4.53 4.17
CA GLU A 71 -8.41 4.78 5.62
C GLU A 71 -7.69 6.09 6.01
N THR A 72 -6.56 6.38 5.36
CA THR A 72 -5.80 7.63 5.57
C THR A 72 -6.64 8.87 5.30
N PHE A 73 -7.48 8.85 4.25
CA PHE A 73 -8.35 9.98 3.89
C PHE A 73 -9.63 10.04 4.74
N LYS A 74 -10.20 8.88 5.09
CA LYS A 74 -11.44 8.80 5.87
C LYS A 74 -11.27 9.28 7.32
N ASN A 75 -10.13 9.00 7.93
CA ASN A 75 -9.88 9.27 9.35
C ASN A 75 -9.33 10.70 9.58
N ASN A 76 -10.20 11.72 9.51
CA ASN A 76 -9.82 13.12 9.70
C ASN A 76 -9.75 13.61 11.17
N ASP A 77 -9.61 12.73 12.16
CA ASP A 77 -9.69 13.08 13.60
C ASP A 77 -8.53 13.95 14.13
N GLY A 78 -7.90 14.81 13.31
CA GLY A 78 -6.92 15.82 13.71
C GLY A 78 -5.57 15.30 14.20
N LYS A 79 -5.41 13.99 14.40
CA LYS A 79 -4.16 13.38 14.87
C LYS A 79 -3.19 13.19 13.71
N LEU A 80 -2.43 14.23 13.37
CA LEU A 80 -1.35 14.22 12.37
C LEU A 80 -0.43 13.00 12.54
N LEU A 81 -0.06 12.66 13.78
CA LEU A 81 0.76 11.48 14.11
C LEU A 81 0.14 10.16 13.63
N ARG A 82 -1.19 10.01 13.67
CA ARG A 82 -1.87 8.81 13.17
C ARG A 82 -1.80 8.75 11.65
N LYS A 83 -2.05 9.88 10.96
CA LYS A 83 -1.92 9.97 9.49
C LYS A 83 -0.52 9.59 9.02
N ILE A 84 0.53 10.10 9.68
CA ILE A 84 1.92 9.77 9.33
C ILE A 84 2.22 8.29 9.55
N LYS A 85 1.73 7.67 10.64
CA LYS A 85 1.92 6.22 10.88
C LYS A 85 1.32 5.37 9.76
N ILE A 86 0.10 5.68 9.33
CA ILE A 86 -0.56 4.98 8.24
C ILE A 86 0.24 5.13 6.94
N ILE A 87 0.72 6.34 6.62
CA ILE A 87 1.57 6.58 5.44
C ILE A 87 2.86 5.75 5.46
N ILE A 88 3.51 5.61 6.62
CA ILE A 88 4.71 4.78 6.76
C ILE A 88 4.36 3.29 6.58
N ILE A 89 3.22 2.82 7.10
CA ILE A 89 2.74 1.45 6.89
C ILE A 89 2.46 1.20 5.41
N VAL A 90 1.80 2.14 4.71
CA VAL A 90 1.58 2.08 3.25
C VAL A 90 2.91 1.95 2.50
N ALA A 91 3.90 2.77 2.84
CA ALA A 91 5.22 2.72 2.23
C ALA A 91 5.89 1.35 2.44
N LEU A 92 5.84 0.82 3.67
CA LEU A 92 6.40 -0.49 4.00
C LEU A 92 5.72 -1.61 3.20
N THR A 93 4.40 -1.61 3.13
CA THR A 93 3.61 -2.57 2.34
C THR A 93 3.95 -2.49 0.84
N ALA A 94 4.11 -1.28 0.30
CA ALA A 94 4.49 -1.07 -1.10
C ALA A 94 5.88 -1.64 -1.44
N ILE A 95 6.84 -1.50 -0.53
CA ILE A 95 8.18 -2.04 -0.70
C ILE A 95 8.19 -3.55 -0.54
N CYS A 96 7.47 -4.10 0.43
CA CYS A 96 7.29 -5.55 0.56
C CYS A 96 6.76 -6.18 -0.73
N ARG A 97 5.74 -5.57 -1.36
CA ARG A 97 5.24 -6.00 -2.68
C ARG A 97 6.35 -6.02 -3.72
N LYS A 98 7.17 -4.97 -3.80
CA LYS A 98 8.26 -4.86 -4.78
C LYS A 98 9.31 -5.96 -4.57
N ILE A 99 9.62 -6.29 -3.31
CA ILE A 99 10.57 -7.34 -2.93
C ILE A 99 10.05 -8.73 -3.30
N ILE A 100 8.76 -9.01 -3.05
CA ILE A 100 8.15 -10.32 -3.35
C ILE A 100 8.19 -10.65 -4.85
N VAL A 101 8.03 -9.64 -5.71
CA VAL A 101 8.06 -9.81 -7.18
C VAL A 101 9.48 -9.86 -7.73
N MET A 102 10.46 -9.38 -6.96
CA MET A 102 11.84 -9.27 -7.43
C MET A 102 12.51 -10.64 -7.50
N ASP A 103 13.11 -10.95 -8.64
CA ASP A 103 13.95 -12.14 -8.76
C ASP A 103 15.34 -11.88 -8.16
N ILE A 104 15.47 -12.24 -6.88
CA ILE A 104 16.69 -12.05 -6.08
C ILE A 104 17.88 -12.82 -6.68
N LYS A 105 17.65 -13.89 -7.44
CA LYS A 105 18.73 -14.70 -8.03
C LYS A 105 19.42 -14.00 -9.21
N HIS A 106 18.73 -13.07 -9.86
CA HIS A 106 19.24 -12.32 -11.01
C HIS A 106 19.45 -10.83 -10.71
N SER A 107 19.14 -10.38 -9.49
CA SER A 107 19.37 -9.00 -9.05
C SER A 107 20.83 -8.73 -8.72
N ASP A 108 21.33 -7.56 -9.11
CA ASP A 108 22.64 -7.05 -8.69
C ASP A 108 22.71 -6.92 -7.15
N TYR A 109 23.81 -7.39 -6.56
CA TYR A 109 24.10 -7.30 -5.13
C TYR A 109 23.95 -5.87 -4.59
N HIS A 110 24.32 -4.86 -5.38
CA HIS A 110 24.19 -3.46 -4.98
C HIS A 110 22.73 -3.05 -4.76
N ILE A 111 21.81 -3.53 -5.60
CA ILE A 111 20.38 -3.25 -5.51
C ILE A 111 19.80 -3.90 -4.26
N THR A 112 20.16 -5.16 -4.00
CA THR A 112 19.66 -5.92 -2.83
C THR A 112 20.11 -5.29 -1.51
N ILE A 113 21.36 -4.80 -1.43
CA ILE A 113 21.85 -4.05 -0.25
C ILE A 113 21.14 -2.70 -0.12
N GLY A 114 20.89 -1.99 -1.22
CA GLY A 114 20.14 -0.74 -1.19
C GLY A 114 18.71 -0.93 -0.65
N ILE A 115 18.03 -1.99 -1.08
CA ILE A 115 16.68 -2.34 -0.62
C ILE A 115 16.68 -2.72 0.86
N SER A 116 17.66 -3.51 1.33
CA SER A 116 17.73 -3.87 2.75
C SER A 116 17.95 -2.65 3.64
N ALA A 117 18.84 -1.73 3.24
CA ALA A 117 19.07 -0.46 3.95
C ALA A 117 17.79 0.41 3.98
N LEU A 118 17.05 0.46 2.87
CA LEU A 118 15.80 1.20 2.76
C LEU A 118 14.69 0.60 3.66
N VAL A 119 14.54 -0.73 3.69
CA VAL A 119 13.59 -1.40 4.60
C VAL A 119 13.93 -1.11 6.06
N ILE A 120 15.21 -1.20 6.43
CA ILE A 120 15.68 -0.87 7.78
C ILE A 120 15.37 0.60 8.12
N SER A 121 15.63 1.53 7.19
CA SER A 121 15.35 2.96 7.39
C SER A 121 13.87 3.24 7.66
N LEU A 122 12.96 2.60 6.93
CA LEU A 122 11.51 2.74 7.15
C LEU A 122 11.04 2.11 8.46
N CYS A 123 11.56 0.92 8.80
CA CYS A 123 11.26 0.28 10.07
C CYS A 123 11.73 1.14 11.26
N LEU A 124 12.93 1.72 11.16
CA LEU A 124 13.45 2.66 12.17
C LEU A 124 12.59 3.92 12.25
N GLY A 125 12.19 4.49 11.12
CA GLY A 125 11.28 5.64 11.07
C GLY A 125 9.94 5.35 11.76
N TYR A 126 9.35 4.19 11.48
CA TYR A 126 8.12 3.74 12.13
C TYR A 126 8.30 3.53 13.64
N TYR A 127 9.41 2.92 14.05
CA TYR A 127 9.73 2.66 15.45
C TYR A 127 9.87 3.97 16.25
N LEU A 128 10.60 4.95 15.70
CA LEU A 128 10.78 6.27 16.32
C LEU A 128 9.45 7.01 16.47
N LEU A 129 8.59 6.98 15.45
CA LEU A 129 7.24 7.58 15.52
C LEU A 129 6.33 6.84 16.51
N SER A 130 6.54 5.55 16.70
CA SER A 130 5.76 4.73 17.62
C SER A 130 6.11 4.99 19.07
N ARG A 131 7.40 5.17 19.36
CA ARG A 131 7.92 5.48 20.70
C ARG A 131 7.45 6.83 21.27
N GLN A 132 7.16 7.81 20.40
CA GLN A 132 6.65 9.12 20.86
C GLN A 132 5.24 9.07 21.46
N LYS A 133 4.53 7.93 21.35
CA LYS A 133 3.18 7.76 21.93
C LYS A 133 3.19 7.33 23.40
N ASP A 134 4.34 6.96 23.97
CA ASP A 134 4.48 6.61 25.39
C ASP A 134 4.87 7.81 26.27
N LEU A 135 4.87 9.03 25.70
CA LEU A 135 5.06 10.28 26.42
C LEU A 135 3.77 11.11 26.36
N LYS A 136 2.85 10.75 27.27
CA LYS A 136 1.57 11.38 27.65
C LYS A 136 0.38 11.20 26.71
#